data_AF-A0A3C0PF76-F1
#
_entry.id   AF-A0A3C0PF76-F1
#
_cell.length_a   1.000
_cell.length_b   1.000
_cell.length_c   1.000
_cell.angle_alpha   90.00
_cell.angle_beta   90.00
_cell.angle_gamma   90.00
#
_symmetry.space_group_name_H-M   'P 1'
#
loop_
_entity.id
_entity.type
_entity.pdbx_description
1 polymer ?
#
loop_
_entity_poly.entity_id
_entity_poly.type
_entity_poly.pdbx_seq_one_letter_code
_entity_poly.pdbx_strand_id
1 'polypeptide(L)'
;MKNILMGMIILSVLFLNFTSYASKLVNDDCINNGKKPIVLIAADNNQFKDSVLTIVKSSLEELSYCVKIIPYGDLGREIIDNYKAAIIVATCQFGHISGGASKFLKKAGPNDRKKILVFVTSGSEKWHPKDIGVDCVSSASKLANAVVVADSIIAKAKVILKR
;
A
#
# COMPACT_ATOMS: atom_id res chain seq x y z
N MET A 1 -40.32 1.84 12.34
CA MET A 1 -38.91 1.92 12.79
C MET A 1 -38.13 0.61 12.60
N LYS A 2 -38.67 -0.56 12.96
CA LYS A 2 -37.97 -1.86 12.83
C LYS A 2 -37.51 -2.22 11.41
N ASN A 3 -38.31 -1.91 10.39
CA ASN A 3 -38.02 -2.26 8.99
C ASN A 3 -36.93 -1.38 8.35
N ILE A 4 -36.76 -0.14 8.83
CA ILE A 4 -35.72 0.78 8.36
C ILE A 4 -34.35 0.37 8.93
N LEU A 5 -34.32 -0.03 10.21
CA LEU A 5 -33.10 -0.51 10.87
C LEU A 5 -32.60 -1.81 10.24
N MET A 6 -33.51 -2.72 9.87
CA MET A 6 -33.16 -3.99 9.21
C MET A 6 -32.60 -3.78 7.80
N GLY A 7 -33.12 -2.80 7.05
CA GLY A 7 -32.59 -2.41 5.74
C GLY A 7 -31.17 -1.84 5.81
N MET A 8 -30.85 -1.02 6.81
CA MET A 8 -29.49 -0.47 6.99
C MET A 8 -28.46 -1.56 7.34
N ILE A 9 -28.85 -2.57 8.12
CA ILE A 9 -27.97 -3.69 8.48
C ILE A 9 -27.69 -4.55 7.25
N ILE A 10 -28.71 -4.83 6.42
CA ILE A 10 -28.52 -5.62 5.20
C ILE A 10 -27.63 -4.86 4.20
N LEU A 11 -27.84 -3.55 4.04
CA LEU A 11 -27.03 -2.73 3.15
C LEU A 11 -25.58 -2.62 3.62
N SER A 12 -25.33 -2.48 4.94
CA SER A 12 -23.96 -2.42 5.47
C SER A 12 -23.23 -3.75 5.32
N VAL A 13 -23.91 -4.88 5.54
CA VAL A 13 -23.34 -6.22 5.33
C VAL A 13 -23.06 -6.46 3.85
N LEU A 14 -23.93 -6.02 2.94
CA LEU A 14 -23.69 -6.11 1.49
C LEU A 14 -22.50 -5.24 1.06
N PHE A 15 -22.38 -4.03 1.59
CA PHE A 15 -21.27 -3.12 1.29
C PHE A 15 -19.92 -3.66 1.81
N LEU A 16 -19.91 -4.24 3.02
CA LEU A 16 -18.73 -4.89 3.60
C LEU A 16 -18.33 -6.18 2.87
N ASN A 17 -19.28 -6.98 2.40
CA ASN A 17 -18.98 -8.16 1.60
C ASN A 17 -18.50 -7.81 0.19
N PHE A 18 -19.04 -6.74 -0.42
CA PHE A 18 -18.63 -6.30 -1.76
C PHE A 18 -17.18 -5.80 -1.80
N THR A 19 -16.77 -5.01 -0.82
CA THR A 19 -15.38 -4.54 -0.69
C THR A 19 -14.38 -5.68 -0.45
N SER A 20 -14.77 -6.69 0.32
CA SER A 20 -13.95 -7.89 0.55
C SER A 20 -13.84 -8.77 -0.70
N TYR A 21 -14.92 -8.92 -1.46
CA TYR A 21 -14.94 -9.70 -2.70
C TYR A 21 -14.06 -9.08 -3.79
N ALA A 22 -14.13 -7.75 -3.97
CA ALA A 22 -13.27 -7.03 -4.92
C ALA A 22 -11.78 -7.20 -4.58
N SER A 23 -11.41 -7.12 -3.29
CA SER A 23 -10.03 -7.34 -2.85
C SER A 23 -9.55 -8.78 -3.08
N LYS A 24 -10.45 -9.76 -2.99
CA LYS A 24 -10.15 -11.18 -3.23
C LYS A 24 -9.92 -11.48 -4.71
N LEU A 25 -10.76 -10.93 -5.60
CA LEU A 25 -10.60 -11.09 -7.05
C LEU A 25 -9.29 -10.48 -7.58
N VAL A 26 -8.85 -9.35 -7.02
CA VAL A 26 -7.55 -8.73 -7.37
C VAL A 26 -6.36 -9.62 -7.02
N ASN A 27 -6.45 -10.47 -5.99
CA ASN A 27 -5.40 -11.42 -5.64
C ASN A 27 -5.36 -12.66 -6.55
N ASP A 28 -6.51 -13.14 -7.02
CA ASP A 28 -6.59 -14.38 -7.81
C ASP A 28 -6.09 -14.20 -9.26
N ASP A 29 -6.24 -13.01 -9.86
CA ASP A 29 -5.75 -12.73 -11.22
C ASP A 29 -4.22 -12.81 -11.34
N CYS A 30 -3.52 -12.43 -10.28
CA CYS A 30 -2.07 -12.45 -10.19
C CYS A 30 -1.46 -13.85 -10.11
N ILE A 31 -2.18 -14.78 -9.50
CA ILE A 31 -1.71 -16.15 -9.28
C ILE A 31 -2.00 -17.02 -10.52
N ASN A 32 -3.06 -16.71 -11.28
CA ASN A 32 -3.57 -17.59 -12.33
C ASN A 32 -3.14 -17.23 -13.78
N ASN A 33 -2.74 -15.99 -14.09
CA ASN A 33 -2.55 -15.53 -15.49
C ASN A 33 -1.10 -15.41 -15.99
N GLY A 34 -0.21 -16.30 -15.54
CA GLY A 34 1.21 -16.31 -15.92
C GLY A 34 2.08 -15.57 -14.90
N LYS A 35 3.34 -16.01 -14.73
CA LYS A 35 4.28 -15.60 -13.68
C LYS A 35 4.71 -14.13 -13.78
N LYS A 36 3.79 -13.17 -13.63
CA LYS A 36 4.12 -11.75 -13.50
C LYS A 36 4.72 -11.52 -12.11
N PRO A 37 5.83 -10.77 -12.00
CA PRO A 37 6.37 -10.40 -10.70
C PRO A 37 5.34 -9.60 -9.90
N ILE A 38 5.18 -9.95 -8.63
CA ILE A 38 4.17 -9.35 -7.74
C ILE A 38 4.79 -8.18 -6.98
N VAL A 39 4.08 -7.05 -6.96
CA VAL A 39 4.38 -5.88 -6.13
C VAL A 39 3.34 -5.80 -5.01
N LEU A 40 3.82 -5.82 -3.77
CA LEU A 40 2.97 -5.65 -2.59
C LEU A 40 2.76 -4.15 -2.33
N ILE A 41 1.53 -3.71 -2.12
CA ILE A 41 1.22 -2.38 -1.62
C ILE A 41 0.43 -2.50 -0.32
N ALA A 42 0.94 -1.91 0.76
CA ALA A 42 0.28 -1.90 2.06
C ALA A 42 -0.08 -0.46 2.44
N ALA A 43 -1.36 -0.19 2.67
CA ALA A 43 -1.86 1.15 2.98
C ALA A 43 -3.02 1.11 4.00
N ASP A 44 -3.21 2.17 4.76
CA ASP A 44 -4.42 2.32 5.58
C ASP A 44 -5.61 2.69 4.69
N ASN A 45 -6.81 2.22 5.02
CA ASN A 45 -8.02 2.53 4.28
C ASN A 45 -8.43 3.99 4.55
N ASN A 46 -8.12 4.90 3.63
CA ASN A 46 -8.76 6.21 3.56
C ASN A 46 -8.92 6.64 2.09
N GLN A 47 -9.94 7.47 1.82
CA GLN A 47 -10.30 7.87 0.45
C GLN A 47 -9.17 8.53 -0.33
N PHE A 48 -8.27 9.27 0.35
CA PHE A 48 -7.11 9.88 -0.28
C PHE A 48 -6.11 8.83 -0.77
N LYS A 49 -5.88 7.78 0.03
CA LYS A 49 -5.02 6.66 -0.32
C LYS A 49 -5.65 5.86 -1.46
N ASP A 50 -6.97 5.71 -1.52
CA ASP A 50 -7.63 4.96 -2.59
C ASP A 50 -7.34 5.55 -3.99
N SER A 51 -7.46 6.86 -4.19
CA SER A 51 -7.14 7.49 -5.48
C SER A 51 -5.67 7.37 -5.88
N VAL A 52 -4.75 7.52 -4.92
CA VAL A 52 -3.31 7.32 -5.15
C VAL A 52 -3.03 5.86 -5.53
N LEU A 53 -3.62 4.91 -4.80
CA LEU A 53 -3.43 3.48 -5.00
C LEU A 53 -3.97 3.03 -6.36
N THR A 54 -5.10 3.57 -6.82
CA THR A 54 -5.62 3.30 -8.16
C THR A 54 -4.62 3.70 -9.25
N ILE A 55 -4.09 4.93 -9.19
CA ILE A 55 -3.13 5.42 -10.21
C ILE A 55 -1.84 4.59 -10.18
N VAL A 56 -1.30 4.33 -8.98
CA VAL A 56 -0.09 3.51 -8.80
C VAL A 56 -0.33 2.08 -9.32
N LYS A 57 -1.47 1.46 -8.99
CA LYS A 57 -1.83 0.12 -9.45
C LYS A 57 -1.85 0.05 -10.97
N SER A 58 -2.62 0.93 -11.61
CA SER A 58 -2.74 0.95 -13.07
C SER A 58 -1.38 1.12 -13.76
N SER A 59 -0.54 2.05 -13.28
CA SER A 59 0.79 2.26 -13.87
C SER A 59 1.72 1.07 -13.73
N LEU A 60 1.63 0.30 -12.63
CA LEU A 60 2.43 -0.90 -12.45
C LEU A 60 1.91 -2.09 -13.28
N GLU A 61 0.60 -2.20 -13.43
CA GLU A 61 -0.03 -3.23 -14.27
C GLU A 61 0.29 -3.03 -15.77
N GLU A 62 0.32 -1.79 -16.24
CA GLU A 62 0.81 -1.42 -17.58
C GLU A 62 2.26 -1.86 -17.83
N LEU A 63 3.07 -1.90 -16.76
CA LEU A 63 4.45 -2.38 -16.80
C LEU A 63 4.56 -3.90 -16.59
N SER A 64 3.45 -4.64 -16.71
CA SER A 64 3.38 -6.09 -16.58
C SER A 64 3.73 -6.64 -15.19
N TYR A 65 3.56 -5.82 -14.14
CA TYR A 65 3.57 -6.30 -12.76
C TYR A 65 2.17 -6.69 -12.32
N CYS A 66 2.08 -7.70 -11.45
CA CYS A 66 0.88 -7.90 -10.65
C CYS A 66 0.96 -6.96 -9.43
N VAL A 67 -0.17 -6.39 -9.01
CA VAL A 67 -0.24 -5.55 -7.80
C VAL A 67 -1.16 -6.19 -6.77
N LYS A 68 -0.58 -6.59 -5.63
CA LYS A 68 -1.32 -7.04 -4.44
C LYS A 68 -1.48 -5.87 -3.48
N ILE A 69 -2.69 -5.39 -3.26
CA ILE A 69 -2.99 -4.35 -2.26
C ILE A 69 -3.53 -5.02 -0.99
N ILE A 70 -2.96 -4.70 0.16
CA ILE A 70 -3.42 -5.19 1.46
C ILE A 70 -3.64 -4.04 2.46
N PRO A 71 -4.51 -4.23 3.45
CA PRO A 71 -4.59 -3.33 4.59
C PRO A 71 -3.24 -3.27 5.33
N TYR A 72 -2.84 -2.07 5.77
CA TYR A 72 -1.59 -1.87 6.51
C TYR A 72 -1.46 -2.75 7.75
N GLY A 73 -2.58 -3.00 8.46
CA GLY A 73 -2.62 -3.89 9.63
C GLY A 73 -2.19 -5.33 9.33
N ASP A 74 -2.32 -5.76 8.08
CA ASP A 74 -2.03 -7.12 7.65
C ASP A 74 -0.57 -7.31 7.22
N LEU A 75 0.16 -6.21 7.01
CA LEU A 75 1.54 -6.20 6.52
C LEU A 75 2.48 -7.04 7.41
N GLY A 76 2.22 -7.13 8.71
CA GLY A 76 3.02 -7.95 9.62
C GLY A 76 2.98 -9.46 9.32
N ARG A 77 2.01 -9.94 8.52
CA ARG A 77 1.86 -11.35 8.13
C ARG A 77 2.58 -11.69 6.83
N GLU A 78 3.02 -10.68 6.09
CA GLU A 78 3.67 -10.86 4.79
C GLU A 78 5.17 -11.11 4.90
N ILE A 79 5.74 -11.70 3.84
CA ILE A 79 7.17 -12.00 3.69
C ILE A 79 7.64 -11.40 2.38
N ILE A 80 8.67 -10.54 2.42
CA ILE A 80 9.17 -9.77 1.27
C ILE A 80 9.67 -10.66 0.12
N ASP A 81 10.17 -11.87 0.40
CA ASP A 81 10.70 -12.81 -0.59
C ASP A 81 9.66 -13.28 -1.62
N ASN A 82 8.38 -13.20 -1.28
CA ASN A 82 7.28 -13.53 -2.18
C ASN A 82 7.01 -12.42 -3.22
N TYR A 83 7.70 -11.29 -3.10
CA TYR A 83 7.43 -10.08 -3.85
C TYR A 83 8.69 -9.54 -4.53
N LYS A 84 8.53 -8.96 -5.72
CA LYS A 84 9.61 -8.23 -6.41
C LYS A 84 9.93 -6.92 -5.67
N ALA A 85 8.90 -6.26 -5.16
CA ALA A 85 9.02 -5.06 -4.33
C ALA A 85 7.83 -4.92 -3.38
N ALA A 86 8.00 -4.13 -2.32
CA ALA A 86 6.92 -3.71 -1.45
C ALA A 86 6.87 -2.19 -1.32
N ILE A 87 5.68 -1.61 -1.43
CA ILE A 87 5.37 -0.20 -1.25
C ILE A 87 4.51 -0.06 -0.01
N ILE A 88 5.00 0.62 1.01
CA ILE A 88 4.33 0.79 2.29
C ILE A 88 3.89 2.24 2.41
N VAL A 89 2.58 2.49 2.35
CA VAL A 89 1.99 3.82 2.49
C VAL A 89 1.55 4.03 3.95
N ALA A 90 2.50 4.45 4.77
CA ALA A 90 2.32 4.66 6.20
C ALA A 90 1.96 6.12 6.53
N THR A 91 1.31 6.31 7.66
CA THR A 91 1.12 7.62 8.28
C THR A 91 2.12 7.74 9.41
N CYS A 92 2.96 8.79 9.45
CA CYS A 92 3.89 8.96 10.58
C CYS A 92 3.13 9.49 11.79
N GLN A 93 3.22 8.77 12.91
CA GLN A 93 2.75 9.22 14.21
C GLN A 93 3.93 9.22 15.17
N PHE A 94 4.15 10.34 15.86
CA PHE A 94 5.22 10.51 16.86
C PHE A 94 6.64 10.14 16.38
N GLY A 95 6.98 10.38 15.12
CA GLY A 95 8.34 10.12 14.62
C GLY A 95 8.69 8.64 14.45
N HIS A 96 7.69 7.75 14.46
CA HIS A 96 7.89 6.33 14.20
C HIS A 96 6.88 5.81 13.17
N ILE A 97 7.32 4.81 12.41
CA ILE A 97 6.43 3.99 11.59
C ILE A 97 5.72 3.01 12.52
N SER A 98 4.39 3.06 12.55
CA SER A 98 3.59 2.29 13.49
C SER A 98 3.53 0.79 13.15
N GLY A 99 3.37 -0.07 14.17
CA GLY A 99 2.82 -1.42 14.07
C GLY A 99 3.38 -2.35 12.97
N GLY A 100 2.52 -2.68 12.01
CA GLY A 100 2.72 -3.74 11.01
C GLY A 100 3.98 -3.58 10.15
N ALA A 101 4.32 -2.36 9.73
CA ALA A 101 5.52 -2.12 8.94
C ALA A 101 6.80 -2.31 9.76
N SER A 102 6.82 -1.98 11.05
CA SER A 102 7.99 -2.28 11.91
C SER A 102 8.26 -3.79 11.98
N LYS A 103 7.19 -4.61 12.14
CA LYS A 103 7.31 -6.08 12.12
C LYS A 103 7.78 -6.59 10.76
N PHE A 104 7.26 -6.05 9.67
CA PHE A 104 7.66 -6.42 8.31
C PHE A 104 9.12 -6.07 8.01
N LEU A 105 9.56 -4.85 8.35
CA LEU A 105 10.94 -4.39 8.18
C LEU A 105 11.95 -5.17 9.05
N LYS A 106 11.54 -5.63 10.24
CA LYS A 106 12.38 -6.49 11.08
C LYS A 106 12.63 -7.88 10.49
N LYS A 107 11.69 -8.40 9.69
CA LYS A 107 11.84 -9.68 8.98
C LYS A 107 12.68 -9.55 7.71
N ALA A 108 12.78 -8.34 7.15
CA ALA A 108 13.54 -8.10 5.92
C ALA A 108 15.05 -8.05 6.20
N GLY A 109 15.82 -8.89 5.51
CA GLY A 109 17.27 -8.85 5.53
C GLY A 109 17.84 -7.59 4.87
N PRO A 110 19.16 -7.33 4.98
CA PRO A 110 19.80 -6.13 4.42
C PRO A 110 19.59 -5.96 2.91
N ASN A 111 19.53 -7.07 2.16
CA ASN A 111 19.30 -7.03 0.71
C ASN A 111 17.82 -6.81 0.36
N ASP A 112 16.89 -7.27 1.18
CA ASP A 112 15.45 -7.11 0.91
C ASP A 112 14.97 -5.70 1.19
N ARG A 113 15.65 -4.97 2.09
CA ARG A 113 15.38 -3.55 2.33
C ARG A 113 15.53 -2.69 1.07
N LYS A 114 16.35 -3.11 0.11
CA LYS A 114 16.50 -2.43 -1.20
C LYS A 114 15.28 -2.57 -2.10
N LYS A 115 14.37 -3.50 -1.78
CA LYS A 115 13.10 -3.78 -2.47
C LYS A 115 11.91 -3.06 -1.84
N ILE A 116 12.13 -2.31 -0.75
CA ILE A 116 11.06 -1.74 0.07
C ILE A 116 11.08 -0.21 -0.05
N LEU A 117 9.96 0.34 -0.51
CA LEU A 117 9.67 1.78 -0.50
C LEU A 117 8.70 2.08 0.63
N VAL A 118 9.03 3.02 1.50
CA VAL A 118 8.08 3.56 2.49
C VAL A 118 7.68 4.96 2.07
N PHE A 119 6.41 5.13 1.74
CA PHE A 119 5.80 6.44 1.55
C PHE A 119 5.13 6.86 2.85
N VAL A 120 5.51 8.03 3.36
CA VAL A 120 4.99 8.57 4.61
C VAL A 120 4.20 9.84 4.32
N THR A 121 2.91 9.82 4.65
CA THR A 121 2.17 11.09 4.78
C THR A 121 2.45 11.65 6.17
N SER A 122 2.98 12.87 6.24
CA SER A 122 3.18 13.57 7.51
C SER A 122 2.56 14.97 7.42
N GLY A 123 2.34 15.64 8.55
CA GLY A 123 1.89 17.03 8.56
C GLY A 123 2.98 18.03 8.11
N SER A 124 4.23 17.59 7.96
CA SER A 124 5.39 18.45 7.71
C SER A 124 6.35 17.85 6.68
N GLU A 125 6.62 18.56 5.58
CA GLU A 125 7.47 18.12 4.46
C GLU A 125 8.91 17.73 4.85
N LYS A 126 9.33 18.01 6.09
CA LYS A 126 10.71 17.91 6.56
C LYS A 126 11.02 16.62 7.33
N TRP A 127 10.05 15.73 7.55
CA TRP A 127 10.30 14.53 8.35
C TRP A 127 10.80 13.36 7.48
N HIS A 128 12.10 13.05 7.59
CA HIS A 128 12.70 11.84 7.06
C HIS A 128 13.17 10.96 8.24
N PRO A 129 12.69 9.71 8.38
CA PRO A 129 13.24 8.78 9.35
C PRO A 129 14.68 8.45 8.94
N LYS A 130 15.66 8.93 9.70
CA LYS A 130 17.09 8.72 9.40
C LYS A 130 17.57 7.28 9.63
N ASP A 131 16.75 6.40 10.24
CA ASP A 131 17.25 5.14 10.81
C ASP A 131 16.47 3.87 10.42
N ILE A 132 15.63 3.92 9.37
CA ILE A 132 14.84 2.74 8.96
C ILE A 132 15.51 1.87 7.88
N GLY A 133 16.59 2.36 7.26
CA GLY A 133 17.34 1.63 6.24
C GLY A 133 16.54 1.24 5.00
N VAL A 134 15.49 1.99 4.68
CA VAL A 134 14.64 1.84 3.48
C VAL A 134 14.39 3.20 2.83
N ASP A 135 14.09 3.21 1.53
CA ASP A 135 13.79 4.44 0.80
C ASP A 135 12.51 5.07 1.37
N CYS A 136 12.60 6.32 1.87
CA CYS A 136 11.49 7.03 2.49
C CYS A 136 11.16 8.32 1.73
N VAL A 137 9.88 8.56 1.42
CA VAL A 137 9.39 9.82 0.86
C VAL A 137 8.34 10.40 1.80
N SER A 138 8.49 11.66 2.21
CA SER A 138 7.51 12.37 3.01
C SER A 138 6.75 13.42 2.19
N SER A 139 5.42 13.43 2.27
CA SER A 139 4.59 14.51 1.68
C SER A 139 3.69 15.15 2.75
N ALA A 140 3.59 16.47 2.75
CA ALA A 140 2.71 17.20 3.66
C ALA A 140 1.24 17.05 3.26
N SER A 141 0.40 16.64 4.20
CA SER A 141 -1.03 16.35 3.97
C SER A 141 -1.93 17.59 3.76
N LYS A 142 -1.37 18.76 3.44
CA LYS A 142 -2.13 19.98 3.09
C LYS A 142 -1.84 20.30 1.63
N LEU A 143 -2.79 19.97 0.74
CA LEU A 143 -2.80 20.29 -0.71
C LEU A 143 -1.93 19.43 -1.65
N ALA A 144 -1.69 18.16 -1.32
CA ALA A 144 -1.06 17.26 -2.30
C ALA A 144 -2.11 16.72 -3.30
N ASN A 145 -2.01 17.10 -4.58
CA ASN A 145 -2.76 16.47 -5.66
C ASN A 145 -2.42 14.97 -5.67
N ALA A 146 -3.42 14.09 -5.58
CA ALA A 146 -3.23 12.64 -5.55
C ALA A 146 -2.37 12.15 -6.72
N VAL A 147 -2.45 12.82 -7.88
CA VAL A 147 -1.62 12.57 -9.05
C VAL A 147 -0.14 12.81 -8.75
N VAL A 148 0.22 13.93 -8.12
CA VAL A 148 1.62 14.27 -7.80
C VAL A 148 2.21 13.26 -6.82
N VAL A 149 1.42 12.82 -5.84
CA VAL A 149 1.84 11.77 -4.90
C VAL A 149 2.02 10.44 -5.60
N ALA A 150 1.06 10.04 -6.45
CA ALA A 150 1.14 8.81 -7.23
C ALA A 150 2.36 8.82 -8.15
N ASP A 151 2.62 9.91 -8.87
CA ASP A 151 3.79 10.06 -9.75
C ASP A 151 5.10 9.90 -8.99
N SER A 152 5.20 10.49 -7.80
CA SER A 152 6.36 10.34 -6.92
C SER A 152 6.58 8.88 -6.51
N ILE A 153 5.51 8.19 -6.11
CA ILE A 153 5.54 6.77 -5.74
C ILE A 153 5.94 5.92 -6.95
N ILE A 154 5.35 6.16 -8.13
CA ILE A 154 5.62 5.43 -9.37
C ILE A 154 7.08 5.62 -9.79
N ALA A 155 7.60 6.85 -9.75
CA ALA A 155 8.99 7.14 -10.11
C ALA A 155 9.97 6.38 -9.24
N LYS A 156 9.74 6.33 -7.92
CA LYS A 156 10.58 5.59 -6.98
C LYS A 156 10.41 4.07 -7.11
N ALA A 157 9.18 3.60 -7.28
CA ALA A 157 8.90 2.18 -7.52
C ALA A 157 9.62 1.68 -8.76
N LYS A 158 9.60 2.45 -9.87
CA LYS A 158 10.34 2.11 -11.12
C LYS A 158 11.84 1.94 -10.89
N VAL A 159 12.46 2.73 -10.01
CA VAL A 159 13.88 2.59 -9.69
C VAL A 159 14.14 1.30 -8.91
N ILE A 160 13.29 0.98 -7.93
CA ILE A 160 13.42 -0.22 -7.11
C ILE A 160 13.18 -1.49 -7.96
N LEU A 161 12.19 -1.46 -8.85
CA LEU A 161 11.78 -2.61 -9.67
C LEU A 161 12.82 -2.98 -10.74
N LYS A 162 13.66 -2.03 -11.16
CA LYS A 162 14.74 -2.25 -12.15
C LYS A 162 16.01 -2.87 -11.56
N ARG A 163 16.10 -3.04 -10.24
CA ARG A 163 17.19 -3.74 -9.55
C ARG A 163 16.99 -5.26 -9.62
#